data_AF-A0A662I5A8-F1
#
_entry.id   AF-A0A662I5A8-F1
#
_cell.length_a   1.000
_cell.length_b   1.000
_cell.length_c   1.000
_cell.angle_alpha   90.00
_cell.angle_beta   90.00
_cell.angle_gamma   90.00
#
_symmetry.space_group_name_H-M   'P 1'
#
loop_
_entity.id
_entity.type
_entity.pdbx_description
1 polymer ?
#
loop_
_entity_poly.entity_id
_entity_poly.type
_entity_poly.pdbx_seq_one_letter_code
_entity_poly.pdbx_strand_id
1 'polypeptide(L)'
;MFKSIVQRRSAVAFKFTLRERIVGDMLLKSVYLAAILALLSCTLVAAKPVLVNISIKPKPDPGARVFFYFFSEKGSRVLIETTTGDVSAALPLTGRYFIIAGFIRGNDIFLGYTDLKILSNTSVTINVTNINSYPKKLVKIEVLDTQGRKINSCLIAVKILNKTIAFGITLKGELLLEVPNLPYLNIEVYSLNSTPMPQQSHRLEAATTGALAHKSITITRSVPNKLTIVLERISPISLQKTTAVEGGKRAFGAPEKYTKITIILLLSFLSAALLYLIARRKI
;
A
#
# COMPACT_ATOMS: atom_id res chain seq x y z
N MET A 1 0.32 19.18 -79.21
CA MET A 1 0.73 17.84 -78.72
C MET A 1 1.71 17.86 -77.53
N PHE A 2 2.46 18.94 -77.26
CA PHE A 2 3.48 18.96 -76.20
C PHE A 2 3.00 19.25 -74.75
N LYS A 3 1.79 19.81 -74.53
CA LYS A 3 1.30 20.13 -73.18
C LYS A 3 0.85 18.92 -72.34
N SER A 4 0.37 17.83 -72.95
CA SER A 4 -0.20 16.70 -72.19
C SER A 4 0.84 15.69 -71.68
N ILE A 5 2.02 15.61 -72.32
CA ILE A 5 3.10 14.69 -71.92
C ILE A 5 3.85 15.23 -70.69
N VAL A 6 4.05 16.55 -70.60
CA VAL A 6 4.70 17.20 -69.44
C VAL A 6 3.81 17.11 -68.19
N GLN A 7 2.49 17.32 -68.32
CA GLN A 7 1.55 17.15 -67.20
C GLN A 7 1.47 15.71 -66.69
N ARG A 8 1.51 14.70 -67.58
CA ARG A 8 1.53 13.29 -67.17
C ARG A 8 2.82 12.90 -66.44
N ARG A 9 3.98 13.38 -66.90
CA ARG A 9 5.27 13.09 -66.24
C ARG A 9 5.38 13.77 -64.86
N SER A 10 4.90 15.00 -64.71
CA SER A 10 4.89 15.69 -63.41
C SER A 10 3.90 15.07 -62.43
N ALA A 11 2.74 14.59 -62.88
CA ALA A 11 1.78 13.91 -62.01
C ALA A 11 2.27 12.53 -61.54
N VAL A 12 3.00 11.78 -62.39
CA VAL A 12 3.61 10.50 -62.02
C VAL A 12 4.77 10.70 -61.04
N ALA A 13 5.63 11.70 -61.28
CA ALA A 13 6.70 12.07 -60.36
C ALA A 13 6.14 12.50 -58.99
N PHE A 14 5.15 13.40 -58.96
CA PHE A 14 4.50 13.85 -57.73
C PHE A 14 3.84 12.69 -56.96
N LYS A 15 3.18 11.75 -57.67
CA LYS A 15 2.57 10.56 -57.07
C LYS A 15 3.61 9.58 -56.50
N PHE A 16 4.79 9.48 -57.12
CA PHE A 16 5.91 8.70 -56.59
C PHE A 16 6.52 9.34 -55.34
N THR A 17 6.84 10.63 -55.40
CA THR A 17 7.44 11.36 -54.27
C THR A 17 6.51 11.41 -53.07
N LEU A 18 5.19 11.57 -53.29
CA LEU A 18 4.20 11.53 -52.20
C LEU A 18 4.10 10.13 -51.57
N ARG A 19 4.17 9.06 -52.39
CA ARG A 19 4.08 7.68 -51.92
C ARG A 19 5.32 7.26 -51.15
N GLU A 20 6.52 7.65 -51.60
CA GLU A 20 7.77 7.43 -50.88
C GLU A 20 7.82 8.19 -49.56
N ARG A 21 7.32 9.44 -49.53
CA ARG A 21 7.27 10.24 -48.31
C ARG A 21 6.28 9.67 -47.28
N ILE A 22 5.12 9.18 -47.73
CA ILE A 22 4.12 8.53 -46.85
C ILE A 22 4.64 7.18 -46.33
N VAL A 23 5.28 6.37 -47.18
CA VAL A 23 5.86 5.08 -46.78
C VAL A 23 7.04 5.26 -45.83
N GLY A 24 7.91 6.24 -46.08
CA GLY A 24 9.00 6.61 -45.19
C GLY A 24 8.50 7.09 -43.83
N ASP A 25 7.45 7.92 -43.79
CA ASP A 25 6.88 8.44 -42.55
C ASP A 25 6.12 7.34 -41.76
N MET A 26 5.47 6.39 -42.44
CA MET A 26 4.86 5.22 -41.79
C MET A 26 5.91 4.23 -41.24
N LEU A 27 7.00 4.00 -41.96
CA LEU A 27 8.12 3.18 -41.50
C LEU A 27 8.83 3.82 -40.30
N LEU A 28 9.01 5.15 -40.34
CA LEU A 28 9.59 5.88 -39.21
C LEU A 28 8.70 5.76 -37.97
N LYS A 29 7.38 5.95 -38.12
CA LYS A 29 6.41 5.79 -37.03
C LYS A 29 6.33 4.37 -36.49
N SER A 30 6.44 3.34 -37.34
CA SER A 30 6.46 1.95 -36.87
C SER A 30 7.76 1.59 -36.14
N VAL A 31 8.89 2.14 -36.57
CA VAL A 31 10.18 2.02 -35.86
C VAL A 31 10.13 2.75 -34.51
N TYR A 32 9.56 3.96 -34.45
CA TYR A 32 9.35 4.66 -33.18
C TYR A 32 8.41 3.91 -32.25
N LEU A 33 7.33 3.33 -32.77
CA LEU A 33 6.40 2.51 -31.98
C LEU A 33 7.10 1.25 -31.46
N ALA A 34 7.90 0.57 -32.28
CA ALA A 34 8.70 -0.58 -31.88
C ALA A 34 9.76 -0.21 -30.84
N ALA A 35 10.41 0.95 -30.97
CA ALA A 35 11.38 1.46 -30.00
C ALA A 35 10.70 1.84 -28.68
N ILE A 36 9.50 2.44 -28.72
CA ILE A 36 8.70 2.75 -27.52
C ILE A 36 8.23 1.46 -26.84
N LEU A 37 7.79 0.44 -27.60
CA LEU A 37 7.43 -0.88 -27.07
C LEU A 37 8.64 -1.63 -26.51
N ALA A 38 9.82 -1.49 -27.13
CA ALA A 38 11.08 -2.02 -26.61
C ALA A 38 11.51 -1.31 -25.32
N LEU A 39 11.33 0.02 -25.23
CA LEU A 39 11.57 0.81 -24.01
C LEU A 39 10.57 0.48 -22.89
N LEU A 40 9.29 0.31 -23.23
CA LEU A 40 8.25 -0.13 -22.30
C LEU A 40 8.50 -1.57 -21.80
N SER A 41 8.98 -2.48 -22.65
CA SER A 41 9.36 -3.82 -22.22
C SER A 41 10.67 -3.86 -21.44
N CYS A 42 11.65 -2.98 -21.74
CA CYS A 42 12.87 -2.81 -20.95
C CYS A 42 12.62 -2.22 -19.56
N THR A 43 11.55 -1.42 -19.38
CA THR A 43 11.16 -0.91 -18.04
C THR A 43 10.34 -1.93 -17.24
N LEU A 44 9.93 -3.02 -17.86
CA LEU A 44 9.22 -4.16 -17.27
C LEU A 44 10.17 -5.34 -16.98
N VAL A 45 11.43 -5.06 -16.59
CA VAL A 45 12.23 -6.06 -15.89
C VAL A 45 11.54 -6.29 -14.54
N ALA A 46 10.59 -7.23 -14.54
CA ALA A 46 9.96 -7.74 -13.34
C ALA A 46 11.08 -8.19 -12.40
N ALA A 47 11.28 -7.45 -11.32
CA ALA A 47 12.25 -7.81 -10.31
C ALA A 47 11.94 -9.26 -9.89
N LYS A 48 12.90 -10.16 -10.10
CA LYS A 48 12.72 -11.55 -9.73
C LYS A 48 12.52 -11.61 -8.22
N PRO A 49 11.47 -12.30 -7.72
CA PRO A 49 11.31 -12.46 -6.29
C PRO A 49 12.51 -13.21 -5.73
N VAL A 50 12.97 -12.79 -4.55
CA VAL A 50 14.12 -13.39 -3.85
C VAL A 50 13.59 -14.25 -2.71
N LEU A 51 14.10 -15.47 -2.59
CA LEU A 51 13.69 -16.36 -1.50
C LEU A 51 14.49 -16.05 -0.24
N VAL A 52 13.81 -15.88 0.88
CA VAL A 52 14.43 -15.65 2.19
C VAL A 52 13.93 -16.70 3.15
N ASN A 53 14.85 -17.49 3.69
CA ASN A 53 14.56 -18.45 4.73
C ASN A 53 14.85 -17.82 6.10
N ILE A 54 13.88 -17.82 6.99
CA ILE A 54 14.04 -17.32 8.35
C ILE A 54 13.77 -18.44 9.34
N SER A 55 14.63 -18.53 10.34
CA SER A 55 14.43 -19.35 11.54
C SER A 55 14.39 -18.49 12.80
N ILE A 56 13.54 -18.83 13.75
CA ILE A 56 13.46 -18.18 15.06
C ILE A 56 14.18 -19.02 16.12
N LYS A 57 14.93 -18.37 17.01
CA LYS A 57 15.52 -18.99 18.21
C LYS A 57 15.19 -18.21 19.49
N PRO A 58 14.73 -18.85 20.58
CA PRO A 58 14.44 -20.28 20.71
C PRO A 58 13.28 -20.72 19.81
N LYS A 59 13.22 -22.02 19.49
CA LYS A 59 12.11 -22.55 18.68
C LYS A 59 10.79 -22.40 19.44
N PRO A 60 9.71 -21.97 18.77
CA PRO A 60 8.42 -21.83 19.40
C PRO A 60 7.87 -23.21 19.81
N ASP A 61 7.23 -23.26 20.97
CA ASP A 61 6.51 -24.43 21.42
C ASP A 61 5.34 -24.76 20.47
N PRO A 62 4.93 -26.03 20.35
CA PRO A 62 3.73 -26.41 19.62
C PRO A 62 2.50 -25.61 20.11
N GLY A 63 1.79 -24.97 19.18
CA GLY A 63 0.61 -24.16 19.49
C GLY A 63 0.86 -22.66 19.69
N ALA A 64 2.12 -22.20 19.67
CA ALA A 64 2.42 -20.78 19.60
C ALA A 64 2.01 -20.18 18.24
N ARG A 65 1.53 -18.93 18.25
CA ARG A 65 1.27 -18.18 17.01
C ARG A 65 2.54 -17.45 16.61
N VAL A 66 3.11 -17.81 15.48
CA VAL A 66 4.38 -17.25 14.98
C VAL A 66 4.09 -16.23 13.90
N PHE A 67 4.86 -15.15 13.87
CA PHE A 67 4.69 -14.08 12.90
C PHE A 67 6.03 -13.60 12.36
N PHE A 68 6.01 -13.17 11.10
CA PHE A 68 7.14 -12.56 10.41
C PHE A 68 6.66 -11.33 9.65
N TYR A 69 7.30 -10.18 9.90
CA TYR A 69 7.07 -8.94 9.16
C TYR A 69 8.34 -8.53 8.44
N PHE A 70 8.19 -8.21 7.16
CA PHE A 70 9.27 -7.75 6.30
C PHE A 70 8.95 -6.35 5.82
N PHE A 71 9.84 -5.41 6.08
CA PHE A 71 9.72 -4.02 5.66
C PHE A 71 10.89 -3.66 4.75
N SER A 72 10.60 -3.36 3.50
CA SER A 72 11.62 -2.83 2.58
C SER A 72 11.75 -1.32 2.76
N GLU A 73 12.96 -0.79 2.62
CA GLU A 73 13.18 0.66 2.44
C GLU A 73 12.38 1.22 1.25
N LYS A 74 12.07 0.38 0.25
CA LYS A 74 11.27 0.74 -0.93
C LYS A 74 9.75 0.71 -0.67
N GLY A 75 9.33 0.52 0.57
CA GLY A 75 7.91 0.57 0.98
C GLY A 75 7.14 -0.75 0.86
N SER A 76 7.74 -1.82 0.35
CA SER A 76 7.11 -3.15 0.34
C SER A 76 6.96 -3.71 1.75
N ARG A 77 5.79 -4.30 2.04
CA ARG A 77 5.47 -4.91 3.32
C ARG A 77 4.93 -6.32 3.09
N VAL A 78 5.47 -7.30 3.82
CA VAL A 78 4.96 -8.68 3.81
C VAL A 78 4.73 -9.09 5.25
N LEU A 79 3.55 -9.65 5.53
CA LEU A 79 3.20 -10.28 6.79
C LEU A 79 2.95 -11.77 6.52
N ILE A 80 3.61 -12.62 7.29
CA ILE A 80 3.37 -14.06 7.30
C ILE A 80 3.05 -14.48 8.72
N GLU A 81 1.90 -15.12 8.90
CA GLU A 81 1.51 -15.79 10.14
C GLU A 81 1.56 -17.30 9.94
N THR A 82 2.15 -18.02 10.89
CA THR A 82 2.35 -19.47 10.83
C THR A 82 2.38 -20.06 12.24
N THR A 83 2.50 -21.37 12.34
CA THR A 83 2.64 -22.12 13.60
C THR A 83 4.07 -22.67 13.79
N THR A 84 4.96 -22.44 12.83
CA THR A 84 6.32 -22.96 12.83
C THR A 84 7.35 -21.83 12.98
N GLY A 85 8.47 -22.10 13.65
CA GLY A 85 9.54 -21.13 13.82
C GLY A 85 10.39 -20.89 12.56
N ASP A 86 10.10 -21.62 11.48
CA ASP A 86 10.87 -21.63 10.24
C ASP A 86 9.95 -21.22 9.06
N VAL A 87 10.37 -20.26 8.24
CA VAL A 87 9.57 -19.79 7.10
C VAL A 87 10.44 -19.52 5.88
N SER A 88 9.92 -19.83 4.69
CA SER A 88 10.48 -19.40 3.40
C SER A 88 9.55 -18.37 2.78
N ALA A 89 10.04 -17.13 2.64
CA ALA A 89 9.29 -16.01 2.10
C ALA A 89 9.87 -15.58 0.76
N ALA A 90 9.02 -15.40 -0.25
CA ALA A 90 9.41 -14.77 -1.51
C ALA A 90 9.23 -13.26 -1.40
N LEU A 91 10.34 -12.51 -1.33
CA LEU A 91 10.31 -11.05 -1.27
C LEU A 91 10.27 -10.45 -2.68
N PRO A 92 9.44 -9.43 -2.93
CA PRO A 92 9.18 -8.92 -4.28
C PRO A 92 10.39 -8.18 -4.89
N LEU A 93 11.33 -7.70 -4.07
CA LEU A 93 12.44 -6.86 -4.50
C LEU A 93 13.73 -7.21 -3.75
N THR A 94 14.89 -7.06 -4.39
CA THR A 94 16.18 -6.96 -3.67
C THR A 94 16.31 -5.59 -3.00
N GLY A 95 16.97 -5.54 -1.85
CA GLY A 95 17.21 -4.28 -1.13
C GLY A 95 17.49 -4.49 0.35
N ARG A 96 17.48 -3.39 1.11
CA ARG A 96 17.52 -3.44 2.56
C ARG A 96 16.13 -3.75 3.11
N TYR A 97 16.09 -4.69 4.04
CA TYR A 97 14.91 -5.14 4.72
C TYR A 97 15.12 -5.06 6.23
N PHE A 98 14.15 -4.45 6.88
CA PHE A 98 13.96 -4.59 8.31
C PHE A 98 12.99 -5.73 8.55
N ILE A 99 13.43 -6.76 9.27
CA ILE A 99 12.68 -7.98 9.50
C ILE A 99 12.38 -8.10 10.98
N ILE A 100 11.13 -8.37 11.31
CA ILE A 100 10.68 -8.67 12.66
C ILE A 100 10.15 -10.09 12.67
N ALA A 101 10.58 -10.87 13.64
CA ALA A 101 10.06 -12.21 13.85
C ALA A 101 9.76 -12.41 15.32
N GLY A 102 8.75 -13.21 15.60
CA GLY A 102 8.34 -13.46 16.96
C GLY A 102 7.25 -14.50 17.06
N PHE A 103 6.89 -14.84 18.29
CA PHE A 103 5.79 -15.73 18.56
C PHE A 103 5.06 -15.32 19.84
N ILE A 104 3.79 -15.69 19.91
CA ILE A 104 2.91 -15.45 21.05
C ILE A 104 2.58 -16.79 21.68
N ARG A 105 2.81 -16.90 22.99
CA ARG A 105 2.52 -18.08 23.80
C ARG A 105 1.66 -17.67 24.99
N GLY A 106 0.35 -17.92 24.89
CA GLY A 106 -0.61 -17.42 25.89
C GLY A 106 -0.60 -15.89 25.96
N ASN A 107 -0.16 -15.34 27.09
CA ASN A 107 0.01 -13.90 27.30
C ASN A 107 1.44 -13.39 27.04
N ASP A 108 2.41 -14.29 26.89
CA ASP A 108 3.79 -13.93 26.62
C ASP A 108 3.99 -13.63 25.13
N ILE A 109 4.76 -12.59 24.85
CA ILE A 109 5.17 -12.19 23.51
C ILE A 109 6.68 -12.28 23.44
N PHE A 110 7.19 -13.04 22.46
CA PHE A 110 8.59 -13.15 22.14
C PHE A 110 8.85 -12.50 20.79
N LEU A 111 9.91 -11.73 20.71
CA LEU A 111 10.20 -10.84 19.59
C LEU A 111 11.70 -10.73 19.38
N GLY A 112 12.09 -10.57 18.12
CA GLY A 112 13.43 -10.21 17.67
C GLY A 112 13.34 -9.48 16.33
N TYR A 113 14.39 -8.77 15.99
CA TYR A 113 14.46 -8.04 14.73
C TYR A 113 15.87 -8.00 14.18
N THR A 114 15.98 -7.80 12.86
CA THR A 114 17.26 -7.61 12.17
C THR A 114 17.10 -6.64 11.00
N ASP A 115 18.16 -5.92 10.68
CA ASP A 115 18.29 -5.16 9.44
C ASP A 115 19.26 -5.93 8.52
N LEU A 116 18.85 -6.21 7.29
CA LEU A 116 19.63 -7.02 6.36
C LEU A 116 19.50 -6.51 4.93
N LYS A 117 20.63 -6.45 4.21
CA LYS A 117 20.64 -6.21 2.77
C LYS A 117 20.53 -7.54 2.02
N ILE A 118 19.42 -7.73 1.31
CA ILE A 118 19.07 -8.96 0.58
C ILE A 118 19.26 -8.72 -0.91
N LEU A 119 20.27 -9.39 -1.48
CA LEU A 119 20.62 -9.31 -2.91
C LEU A 119 20.36 -10.62 -3.66
N SER A 120 20.26 -11.73 -2.94
CA SER A 120 20.09 -13.08 -3.45
C SER A 120 19.38 -13.94 -2.39
N ASN A 121 19.15 -15.21 -2.71
CA ASN A 121 18.53 -16.13 -1.76
C ASN A 121 19.34 -16.17 -0.46
N THR A 122 18.68 -15.86 0.65
CA THR A 122 19.34 -15.62 1.94
C THR A 122 18.70 -16.44 3.03
N SER A 123 19.50 -16.95 3.97
CA SER A 123 19.00 -17.62 5.18
C SER A 123 19.45 -16.83 6.40
N VAL A 124 18.54 -16.56 7.34
CA VAL A 124 18.81 -15.79 8.55
C VAL A 124 18.14 -16.43 9.76
N THR A 125 18.83 -16.40 10.90
CA THR A 125 18.24 -16.78 12.19
C THR A 125 18.03 -15.54 13.03
N ILE A 126 16.82 -15.35 13.54
CA ILE A 126 16.46 -14.23 14.41
C ILE A 126 16.34 -14.75 15.84
N ASN A 127 17.18 -14.20 16.72
CA ASN A 127 17.07 -14.45 18.15
C ASN A 127 15.92 -13.61 18.71
N VAL A 128 14.98 -14.28 19.35
CA VAL A 128 13.82 -13.67 19.96
C VAL A 128 13.91 -13.78 21.47
N THR A 129 13.45 -12.75 22.15
CA THR A 129 13.44 -12.66 23.61
C THR A 129 12.07 -12.19 24.07
N ASN A 130 11.74 -12.45 25.35
CA ASN A 130 10.48 -11.98 25.90
C ASN A 130 10.43 -10.45 25.84
N ILE A 131 9.28 -9.90 25.43
CA ILE A 131 9.08 -8.46 25.30
C ILE A 131 9.41 -7.69 26.59
N ASN A 132 9.19 -8.31 27.75
CA ASN A 132 9.46 -7.71 29.06
C ASN A 132 10.95 -7.57 29.37
N SER A 133 11.83 -8.26 28.62
CA SER A 133 13.28 -8.14 28.75
C SER A 133 13.85 -6.93 28.02
N TYR A 134 13.06 -6.26 27.17
CA TYR A 134 13.51 -5.05 26.49
C TYR A 134 13.50 -3.84 27.43
N PRO A 135 14.46 -2.91 27.29
CA PRO A 135 14.51 -1.71 28.10
C PRO A 135 13.22 -0.91 27.89
N LYS A 136 12.56 -0.58 28.99
CA LYS A 136 11.37 0.24 28.96
C LYS A 136 11.72 1.72 28.88
N LYS A 137 10.83 2.47 28.26
CA LYS A 137 10.96 3.91 28.06
C LYS A 137 9.66 4.59 28.42
N LEU A 138 9.74 5.64 29.22
CA LEU A 138 8.61 6.49 29.52
C LEU A 138 8.36 7.46 28.37
N VAL A 139 7.16 7.46 27.81
CA VAL A 139 6.77 8.28 26.67
C VAL A 139 5.69 9.24 27.09
N LYS A 140 5.89 10.53 26.79
CA LYS A 140 4.84 11.54 26.92
C LYS A 140 4.00 11.58 25.65
N ILE A 141 2.76 11.14 25.72
CA ILE A 141 1.79 11.19 24.62
C ILE A 141 0.85 12.37 24.86
N GLU A 142 0.86 13.33 23.95
CA GLU A 142 -0.02 14.49 23.96
C GLU A 142 -1.03 14.36 22.82
N VAL A 143 -2.32 14.49 23.12
CA VAL A 143 -3.37 14.41 22.11
C VAL A 143 -4.00 15.78 21.92
N LEU A 144 -3.98 16.27 20.68
CA LEU A 144 -4.47 17.59 20.30
C LEU A 144 -5.62 17.48 19.29
N ASP A 145 -6.49 18.48 19.27
CA ASP A 145 -7.42 18.71 18.16
C ASP A 145 -6.72 19.46 17.01
N THR A 146 -7.43 19.67 15.91
CA THR A 146 -6.94 20.40 14.74
C THR A 146 -6.61 21.87 15.02
N GLN A 147 -7.04 22.40 16.16
CA GLN A 147 -6.78 23.77 16.62
C GLN A 147 -5.62 23.82 17.63
N GLY A 148 -4.95 22.68 17.88
CA GLY A 148 -3.84 22.59 18.83
C GLY A 148 -4.27 22.53 20.30
N ARG A 149 -5.56 22.36 20.60
CA ARG A 149 -6.06 22.24 21.96
C ARG A 149 -5.97 20.81 22.45
N LYS A 150 -5.60 20.64 23.70
CA LYS A 150 -5.48 19.34 24.37
C LYS A 150 -6.83 18.64 24.47
N ILE A 151 -6.89 17.36 24.07
CA ILE A 151 -8.09 16.52 24.15
C ILE A 151 -7.98 15.58 25.35
N ASN A 152 -8.91 15.72 26.29
CA ASN A 152 -9.03 14.85 27.46
C ASN A 152 -9.77 13.56 27.12
N SER A 153 -9.58 12.53 27.94
CA SER A 153 -10.32 11.26 27.84
C SER A 153 -10.12 10.55 26.51
N CYS A 154 -8.89 10.53 26.00
CA CYS A 154 -8.51 9.68 24.87
C CYS A 154 -7.92 8.38 25.40
N LEU A 155 -8.45 7.24 24.96
CA LEU A 155 -7.82 5.95 25.16
C LEU A 155 -6.64 5.82 24.19
N ILE A 156 -5.47 5.56 24.74
CA ILE A 156 -4.26 5.24 24.00
C ILE A 156 -3.98 3.76 24.18
N ALA A 157 -3.87 3.03 23.08
CA ALA A 157 -3.46 1.63 23.06
C ALA A 157 -2.16 1.51 22.26
N VAL A 158 -1.12 1.01 22.90
CA VAL A 158 0.14 0.65 22.26
C VAL A 158 0.09 -0.83 21.95
N LYS A 159 0.19 -1.16 20.68
CA LYS A 159 0.07 -2.49 20.13
C LYS A 159 1.36 -2.93 19.46
N ILE A 160 1.64 -4.21 19.61
CA ILE A 160 2.51 -4.95 18.71
C ILE A 160 1.60 -5.93 17.98
N LEU A 161 1.54 -5.79 16.65
CA LEU A 161 0.58 -6.49 15.81
C LEU A 161 -0.85 -6.18 16.26
N ASN A 162 -1.60 -7.21 16.64
CA ASN A 162 -2.97 -7.14 17.16
C ASN A 162 -3.03 -7.23 18.69
N LYS A 163 -1.88 -7.28 19.40
CA LYS A 163 -1.83 -7.40 20.86
C LYS A 163 -1.50 -6.05 21.48
N THR A 164 -2.36 -5.60 22.39
CA THR A 164 -2.09 -4.43 23.24
C THR A 164 -1.05 -4.81 24.29
N ILE A 165 0.04 -4.06 24.35
CA ILE A 165 1.14 -4.26 25.29
C ILE A 165 1.17 -3.19 26.39
N ALA A 166 0.57 -2.03 26.13
CA ALA A 166 0.37 -0.97 27.11
C ALA A 166 -0.85 -0.15 26.70
N PHE A 167 -1.57 0.41 27.67
CA PHE A 167 -2.67 1.31 27.41
C PHE A 167 -2.81 2.33 28.54
N GLY A 168 -3.48 3.43 28.24
CA GLY A 168 -3.79 4.45 29.24
C GLY A 168 -4.79 5.47 28.70
N ILE A 169 -5.27 6.34 29.57
CA ILE A 169 -6.23 7.39 29.20
C ILE A 169 -5.58 8.74 29.43
N THR A 170 -5.75 9.68 28.50
CA THR A 170 -5.21 11.03 28.65
C THR A 170 -5.94 11.80 29.76
N LEU A 171 -5.16 12.37 30.68
CA LEU A 171 -5.63 13.30 31.71
C LEU A 171 -5.07 14.68 31.38
N LYS A 172 -5.92 15.71 31.31
CA LYS A 172 -5.54 17.07 30.86
C LYS A 172 -4.84 17.07 29.48
N GLY A 173 -5.18 16.10 28.63
CA GLY A 173 -4.68 15.90 27.27
C GLY A 173 -3.29 15.26 27.16
N GLU A 174 -2.78 14.72 28.27
CA GLU A 174 -1.48 14.08 28.32
C GLU A 174 -1.58 12.69 28.95
N LEU A 175 -0.69 11.79 28.52
CA LEU A 175 -0.47 10.49 29.13
C LEU A 175 1.03 10.24 29.20
N LEU A 176 1.52 9.86 30.38
CA LEU A 176 2.85 9.25 30.53
C LEU A 176 2.65 7.74 30.50
N LEU A 177 3.21 7.09 29.49
CA LEU A 177 3.07 5.64 29.30
C LEU A 177 4.43 4.99 29.22
N GLU A 178 4.65 3.98 30.04
CA GLU A 178 5.85 3.15 29.96
C GLU A 178 5.65 2.11 28.85
N VAL A 179 6.54 2.11 27.86
CA VAL A 179 6.50 1.15 26.75
C VAL A 179 7.88 0.53 26.52
N PRO A 180 7.97 -0.73 26.10
CA PRO A 180 9.22 -1.33 25.64
C PRO A 180 9.83 -0.49 24.50
N ASN A 181 11.14 -0.20 24.56
CA ASN A 181 11.82 0.52 23.50
C ASN A 181 12.12 -0.42 22.33
N LEU A 182 11.11 -0.60 21.48
CA LEU A 182 11.12 -1.53 20.37
C LEU A 182 10.76 -0.83 19.06
N PRO A 183 11.28 -1.33 17.93
CA PRO A 183 10.86 -0.89 16.61
C PRO A 183 9.47 -1.47 16.30
N TYR A 184 8.71 -0.76 15.46
CA TYR A 184 7.37 -1.12 14.96
C TYR A 184 6.29 -1.29 16.04
N LEU A 185 6.22 -0.34 16.97
CA LEU A 185 5.04 -0.17 17.81
C LEU A 185 3.94 0.57 17.05
N ASN A 186 2.73 0.04 17.06
CA ASN A 186 1.54 0.76 16.59
C ASN A 186 0.88 1.44 17.80
N ILE A 187 0.63 2.74 17.70
CA ILE A 187 -0.07 3.50 18.73
C ILE A 187 -1.41 3.91 18.13
N GLU A 188 -2.47 3.44 18.76
CA GLU A 188 -3.85 3.75 18.40
C GLU A 188 -4.45 4.66 19.46
N VAL A 189 -5.13 5.70 18.98
CA VAL A 189 -5.78 6.71 19.82
C VAL A 189 -7.26 6.74 19.49
N TYR A 190 -8.08 6.64 20.53
CA TYR A 190 -9.53 6.69 20.45
C TYR A 190 -10.07 7.80 21.35
N SER A 191 -10.90 8.68 20.82
CA SER A 191 -11.64 9.64 21.64
C SER A 191 -12.79 8.95 22.38
N LEU A 192 -12.86 9.05 23.71
CA LEU A 192 -13.95 8.46 24.50
C LEU A 192 -15.19 9.37 24.55
N ASN A 193 -15.12 10.60 24.05
CA ASN A 193 -16.23 11.55 24.02
C ASN A 193 -17.25 11.29 22.89
N SER A 194 -17.17 10.14 22.21
CA SER A 194 -18.09 9.74 21.12
C SER A 194 -18.97 8.52 21.43
N THR A 195 -18.98 8.02 22.67
CA THR A 195 -19.97 7.02 23.11
C THR A 195 -21.17 7.71 23.75
N PRO A 196 -22.40 7.64 23.18
CA PRO A 196 -23.60 7.93 23.96
C PRO A 196 -23.75 6.82 25.01
N MET A 197 -23.71 7.18 26.29
CA MET A 197 -24.27 6.33 27.35
C MET A 197 -25.77 6.12 27.06
N PRO A 198 -26.34 4.93 27.31
CA PRO A 198 -27.76 4.69 27.10
C PRO A 198 -28.57 5.51 28.12
N GLN A 199 -29.12 6.64 27.69
CA GLN A 199 -30.16 7.35 28.44
C GLN A 199 -31.53 6.85 28.00
N GLN A 200 -32.18 6.15 28.95
CA GLN A 200 -33.62 6.01 29.16
C GLN A 200 -34.50 5.36 28.07
N SER A 201 -35.37 4.46 28.54
CA SER A 201 -36.21 3.52 27.80
C SER A 201 -37.43 4.10 27.07
N HIS A 202 -37.57 5.42 26.93
CA HIS A 202 -38.77 6.01 26.34
C HIS A 202 -38.49 7.23 25.43
N ARG A 203 -37.70 7.03 24.38
CA ARG A 203 -37.86 7.68 23.07
C ARG A 203 -36.77 7.19 22.12
N LEU A 204 -37.12 6.29 21.20
CA LEU A 204 -36.28 6.01 20.04
C LEU A 204 -36.36 7.20 19.07
N GLU A 205 -35.56 8.24 19.32
CA GLU A 205 -35.05 9.06 18.24
C GLU A 205 -33.65 8.54 17.91
N ALA A 206 -33.42 8.26 16.62
CA ALA A 206 -32.21 7.65 16.13
C ALA A 206 -30.99 8.50 16.49
N ALA A 207 -30.26 8.08 17.54
CA ALA A 207 -28.93 8.56 17.83
C ALA A 207 -28.04 8.19 16.63
N THR A 208 -27.79 9.16 15.76
CA THR A 208 -26.76 9.08 14.73
C THR A 208 -25.45 8.70 15.41
N THR A 209 -24.97 7.51 15.10
CA THR A 209 -23.68 6.96 15.54
C THR A 209 -22.58 7.96 15.18
N GLY A 210 -22.12 8.74 16.16
CA GLY A 210 -20.93 9.58 16.00
C GLY A 210 -19.73 8.69 15.73
N ALA A 211 -19.05 8.90 14.60
CA ALA A 211 -17.82 8.19 14.28
C ALA A 211 -16.78 8.46 15.38
N LEU A 212 -16.26 7.40 16.00
CA LEU A 212 -15.13 7.50 16.92
C LEU A 212 -13.95 8.14 16.17
N ALA A 213 -13.50 9.30 16.63
CA ALA A 213 -12.26 9.88 16.13
C ALA A 213 -11.11 8.94 16.51
N HIS A 214 -10.54 8.28 15.50
CA HIS A 214 -9.49 7.28 15.64
C HIS A 214 -8.27 7.67 14.81
N LYS A 215 -7.07 7.50 15.37
CA LYS A 215 -5.80 7.66 14.64
C LYS A 215 -4.81 6.58 15.05
N SER A 216 -4.16 5.99 14.05
CA SER A 216 -3.07 5.03 14.22
C SER A 216 -1.76 5.63 13.75
N ILE A 217 -0.69 5.45 14.53
CA ILE A 217 0.67 5.89 14.24
C ILE A 217 1.61 4.71 14.44
N THR A 218 2.40 4.40 13.43
CA THR A 218 3.44 3.35 13.55
C THR A 218 4.80 3.98 13.81
N ILE A 219 5.42 3.64 14.94
CA ILE A 219 6.81 3.99 15.28
C ILE A 219 7.72 2.95 14.64
N THR A 220 8.53 3.32 13.65
CA THR A 220 9.30 2.34 12.84
C THR A 220 10.67 1.94 13.41
N ARG A 221 11.26 2.72 14.31
CA ARG A 221 12.64 2.47 14.79
C ARG A 221 12.80 2.52 16.30
N SER A 222 12.73 3.70 16.89
CA SER A 222 12.87 3.87 18.33
C SER A 222 11.72 4.68 18.87
N VAL A 223 11.35 4.35 20.09
CA VAL A 223 10.25 5.04 20.75
C VAL A 223 10.73 6.45 21.13
N PRO A 224 10.04 7.53 20.72
CA PRO A 224 10.43 8.89 21.06
C PRO A 224 10.14 9.19 22.54
N ASN A 225 10.79 10.20 23.11
CA ASN A 225 10.48 10.66 24.48
C ASN A 225 9.10 11.31 24.56
N LYS A 226 8.67 11.95 23.47
CA LYS A 226 7.40 12.66 23.33
C LYS A 226 6.78 12.35 21.97
N LEU A 227 5.47 12.13 21.97
CA LEU A 227 4.67 11.96 20.76
C LEU A 227 3.44 12.87 20.84
N THR A 228 3.26 13.71 19.82
CA THR A 228 2.08 14.57 19.70
C THR A 228 1.17 14.03 18.60
N ILE A 229 -0.10 13.80 18.94
CA ILE A 229 -1.08 13.16 18.07
C ILE A 229 -2.23 14.12 17.85
N VAL A 230 -2.40 14.59 16.62
CA VAL A 230 -3.56 15.41 16.24
C VAL A 230 -4.70 14.50 15.80
N LEU A 231 -5.82 14.51 16.53
CA LEU A 231 -7.07 13.85 16.17
C LEU A 231 -7.95 14.80 15.36
N GLU A 232 -8.34 14.36 14.17
CA GLU A 232 -9.34 15.06 13.37
C GLU A 232 -10.74 14.70 13.89
N ARG A 233 -11.56 15.71 14.14
CA ARG A 233 -12.96 15.50 14.49
C ARG A 233 -13.69 15.08 13.22
N ILE A 234 -14.10 13.82 13.15
CA ILE A 234 -14.98 13.37 12.07
C ILE A 234 -16.36 13.97 12.37
N SER A 235 -16.70 15.05 11.69
CA SER A 235 -18.08 15.55 11.68
C SER A 235 -18.99 14.40 11.23
N PRO A 236 -20.10 14.10 11.93
CA PRO A 236 -21.04 13.13 11.40
C PRO A 236 -21.45 13.63 10.01
N ILE A 237 -21.24 12.80 9.00
CA ILE A 237 -21.74 13.04 7.66
C ILE A 237 -23.24 13.27 7.87
N SER A 238 -23.73 14.47 7.56
CA SER A 238 -25.17 14.68 7.52
C SER A 238 -25.67 13.74 6.42
N LEU A 239 -26.33 12.66 6.84
CA LEU A 239 -27.18 11.90 5.94
C LEU A 239 -28.30 12.88 5.57
N GLN A 240 -28.05 13.72 4.56
CA GLN A 240 -29.14 14.25 3.77
C GLN A 240 -29.92 13.03 3.32
N LYS A 241 -31.12 12.91 3.88
CA LYS A 241 -32.10 11.89 3.56
C LYS A 241 -32.47 12.10 2.10
N THR A 242 -31.65 11.60 1.18
CA THR A 242 -32.00 11.52 -0.22
C THR A 242 -33.05 10.43 -0.30
N THR A 243 -34.31 10.82 -0.41
CA THR A 243 -35.38 9.94 -0.85
C THR A 243 -34.91 9.24 -2.11
N ALA A 244 -34.73 7.92 -2.00
CA ALA A 244 -34.36 7.08 -3.12
C ALA A 244 -35.47 7.17 -4.18
N VAL A 245 -35.14 7.78 -5.31
CA VAL A 245 -35.86 7.51 -6.56
C VAL A 245 -35.27 6.22 -7.10
N GLU A 246 -36.09 5.17 -7.14
CA GLU A 246 -35.79 3.95 -7.88
C GLU A 246 -35.48 4.31 -9.34
N GLY A 247 -34.23 4.09 -9.73
CA GLY A 247 -33.75 4.43 -11.06
C GLY A 247 -32.53 3.61 -11.41
N GLY A 248 -32.78 2.35 -11.81
CA GLY A 248 -32.03 1.66 -12.87
C GLY A 248 -30.51 1.50 -12.71
N LYS A 249 -30.11 0.25 -12.44
CA LYS A 249 -28.87 -0.43 -12.91
C LYS A 249 -27.66 0.47 -13.16
N ARG A 250 -26.66 0.43 -12.25
CA ARG A 250 -25.27 0.73 -12.61
C ARG A 250 -24.32 -0.38 -12.16
N ALA A 251 -23.53 -0.78 -13.15
CA ALA A 251 -22.54 -1.84 -13.12
C ALA A 251 -21.38 -1.52 -12.16
N PHE A 252 -20.78 -2.60 -11.64
CA PHE A 252 -19.52 -2.63 -10.92
C PHE A 252 -18.45 -1.79 -11.65
N GLY A 253 -17.98 -0.73 -10.99
CA GLY A 253 -16.84 0.06 -11.43
C GLY A 253 -15.53 -0.69 -11.17
N ALA A 254 -14.89 -1.17 -12.24
CA ALA A 254 -13.47 -1.49 -12.21
C ALA A 254 -12.64 -0.19 -12.15
N PRO A 255 -11.44 -0.19 -11.53
CA PRO A 255 -10.67 1.04 -11.34
C PRO A 255 -10.27 1.65 -12.68
N GLU A 256 -10.61 2.93 -12.92
CA GLU A 256 -10.38 3.69 -14.15
C GLU A 256 -8.94 3.66 -14.70
N LYS A 257 -7.97 3.28 -13.87
CA LYS A 257 -6.56 3.15 -14.26
C LYS A 257 -6.30 1.91 -15.14
N TYR A 258 -6.98 0.80 -14.91
CA TYR A 258 -6.76 -0.42 -15.68
C TYR A 258 -7.49 -0.37 -17.03
N THR A 259 -8.71 0.16 -17.06
CA THR A 259 -9.49 0.31 -18.30
C THR A 259 -8.79 1.19 -19.33
N LYS A 260 -8.13 2.28 -18.93
CA LYS A 260 -7.35 3.10 -19.87
C LYS A 260 -6.19 2.33 -20.50
N ILE A 261 -5.46 1.54 -19.70
CA ILE A 261 -4.33 0.73 -20.20
C ILE A 261 -4.83 -0.39 -21.12
N THR A 262 -5.93 -1.06 -20.77
CA THR A 262 -6.50 -2.11 -21.61
C THR A 262 -7.04 -1.55 -22.93
N ILE A 263 -7.67 -0.37 -22.91
CA ILE A 263 -8.16 0.31 -24.13
C ILE A 263 -6.99 0.70 -25.04
N ILE A 264 -5.89 1.21 -24.48
CA ILE A 264 -4.69 1.56 -25.25
C ILE A 264 -4.05 0.31 -25.88
N LEU A 265 -3.94 -0.80 -25.13
CA LEU A 265 -3.45 -2.07 -25.65
C LEU A 265 -4.35 -2.66 -26.74
N LEU A 266 -5.67 -2.53 -26.59
CA LEU A 266 -6.62 -3.05 -27.56
C LEU A 266 -6.60 -2.22 -28.86
N LEU A 267 -6.45 -0.90 -28.77
CA LEU A 267 -6.28 0.00 -29.90
C LEU A 267 -4.93 -0.20 -30.62
N SER A 268 -3.85 -0.47 -29.89
CA SER A 268 -2.54 -0.79 -30.50
C SER A 268 -2.55 -2.15 -31.21
N PHE A 269 -3.25 -3.16 -30.66
CA PHE A 269 -3.47 -4.43 -31.36
C PHE A 269 -4.34 -4.27 -32.61
N LEU A 270 -5.42 -3.50 -32.54
CA LEU A 270 -6.31 -3.28 -33.69
C LEU A 270 -5.58 -2.56 -34.84
N SER A 271 -4.76 -1.55 -34.52
CA SER A 271 -3.98 -0.81 -35.51
C SER A 271 -2.87 -1.66 -36.13
N ALA A 272 -2.20 -2.51 -35.36
CA ALA A 272 -1.23 -3.48 -35.89
C ALA A 272 -1.89 -4.52 -36.81
N ALA A 273 -3.06 -5.04 -36.43
CA ALA A 273 -3.82 -5.98 -37.25
C ALA A 273 -4.33 -5.33 -38.55
N LEU A 274 -4.76 -4.07 -38.50
CA LEU A 274 -5.20 -3.32 -39.68
C LEU A 274 -4.02 -3.06 -40.65
N LEU A 275 -2.85 -2.71 -40.12
CA LEU A 275 -1.62 -2.54 -40.91
C LEU A 275 -1.19 -3.85 -41.57
N TYR A 276 -1.29 -4.98 -40.85
CA TYR A 276 -1.00 -6.30 -41.38
C TYR A 276 -1.98 -6.69 -42.51
N LEU A 277 -3.28 -6.44 -42.34
CA LEU A 277 -4.31 -6.70 -43.36
C LEU A 277 -4.12 -5.82 -44.61
N ILE A 278 -3.73 -4.56 -44.44
CA ILE A 278 -3.45 -3.64 -45.55
C ILE A 278 -2.17 -4.04 -46.29
N ALA A 279 -1.14 -4.51 -45.57
CA ALA A 279 0.10 -5.00 -46.17
C ALA A 279 -0.12 -6.30 -46.97
N ARG A 280 -0.98 -7.20 -46.48
CA ARG A 280 -1.28 -8.48 -47.14
C ARG A 280 -2.16 -8.34 -48.40
N ARG A 281 -2.92 -7.24 -48.54
CA ARG A 281 -3.73 -6.93 -49.72
C ARG A 281 -2.94 -6.36 -50.92
N LYS A 282 -1.62 -6.16 -50.77
CA LYS A 282 -0.73 -5.60 -51.82
C LYS A 282 0.26 -6.62 -52.40
N ILE A 283 0.05 -7.92 -52.15
CA ILE A 283 0.70 -9.01 -52.87
C ILE A 283 -0.32 -9.59 -53.85
#